data_AF-A0A5B7IWJ7-F1
#
_entry.id   AF-A0A5B7IWJ7-F1
#
_cell.length_a   1.000
_cell.length_b   1.000
_cell.length_c   1.000
_cell.angle_alpha   90.00
_cell.angle_beta   90.00
_cell.angle_gamma   90.00
#
_symmetry.space_group_name_H-M   'P 1'
#
loop_
_entity.id
_entity.type
_entity.pdbx_description
1 polymer ?
#
loop_
_entity_poly.entity_id
_entity_poly.type
_entity_poly.pdbx_seq_one_letter_code
_entity_poly.pdbx_strand_id
1 'polypeptide(L)'
;MLQSEILLFFTFRLTDVQKRLNEVTFKHSRYQMLGAPEVLQLNANLIQAIGGKKVLDVGVFTGASSLSAALALPPDGEVHALDITEEYPSIGAQ
;
A
#
# COMPACT_ATOMS: atom_id res chain seq x y z
N MET A 1 -14.13 12.27 18.63
CA MET A 1 -13.38 11.30 17.80
C MET A 1 -14.15 11.15 16.51
N LEU A 2 -13.55 11.54 15.38
CA LEU A 2 -14.18 11.45 14.06
C LEU A 2 -14.32 9.98 13.67
N GLN A 3 -15.32 9.61 12.86
CA GLN A 3 -15.55 8.21 12.45
C GLN A 3 -14.30 7.56 11.82
N SER A 4 -13.50 8.33 11.08
CA SER A 4 -12.23 7.89 10.49
C SER A 4 -11.17 7.52 11.54
N GLU A 5 -11.11 8.22 12.67
CA GLU A 5 -10.14 7.95 13.75
C GLU A 5 -10.43 6.63 14.47
N ILE A 6 -11.71 6.27 14.61
CA ILE A 6 -12.13 5.00 15.22
C ILE A 6 -11.67 3.81 14.37
N LEU A 7 -11.91 3.90 13.07
CA LEU A 7 -11.52 2.86 12.12
C LEU A 7 -10.01 2.65 12.11
N LEU A 8 -9.24 3.75 12.14
CA LEU A 8 -7.79 3.70 12.18
C LEU A 8 -7.28 3.05 13.47
N PHE A 9 -7.85 3.40 14.63
CA PHE A 9 -7.35 2.94 15.92
C PHE A 9 -7.69 1.47 16.22
N PHE A 10 -8.92 1.02 15.89
CA PHE A 10 -9.38 -0.31 16.28
C PHE A 10 -9.18 -1.39 15.21
N THR A 11 -9.12 -1.02 13.93
CA THR A 11 -9.17 -1.99 12.83
C THR A 11 -7.87 -2.05 12.05
N PHE A 12 -7.13 -0.95 11.95
CA PHE A 12 -5.98 -0.87 11.07
C PHE A 12 -4.71 -1.43 11.72
N ARG A 13 -4.08 -2.41 11.07
CA ARG A 13 -2.84 -3.04 11.54
C ARG A 13 -1.74 -2.89 10.50
N LEU A 14 -1.04 -1.78 10.54
CA LEU A 14 0.18 -1.63 9.74
C LEU A 14 1.29 -2.52 10.25
N THR A 15 1.88 -3.26 9.32
CA THR A 15 3.21 -3.84 9.52
C THR A 15 4.27 -2.74 9.64
N ASP A 16 5.42 -3.06 10.22
CA ASP A 16 6.48 -2.06 10.41
C ASP A 16 7.05 -1.57 9.07
N VAL A 17 7.08 -2.43 8.04
CA VAL A 17 7.50 -2.03 6.69
C VAL A 17 6.54 -1.02 6.06
N GLN A 18 5.22 -1.18 6.26
CA GLN A 18 4.24 -0.20 5.77
C GLN A 18 4.33 1.13 6.54
N LYS A 19 4.59 1.10 7.86
CA LYS A 19 4.83 2.33 8.63
C LYS A 19 6.05 3.09 8.10
N ARG A 20 7.18 2.38 7.90
CA ARG A 20 8.40 2.96 7.34
C ARG A 20 8.16 3.58 5.96
N LEU A 21 7.44 2.89 5.09
CA LEU A 21 7.08 3.44 3.77
C LEU A 21 6.22 4.70 3.88
N ASN A 22 5.23 4.71 4.78
CA ASN A 22 4.40 5.89 5.01
C ASN A 22 5.22 7.08 5.53
N GLU A 23 6.16 6.86 6.45
CA GLU A 23 7.05 7.91 6.97
C GLU A 23 7.91 8.54 5.88
N VAL A 24 8.45 7.73 4.96
CA VAL A 24 9.21 8.23 3.81
C VAL A 24 8.27 9.00 2.86
N THR A 25 7.08 8.44 2.60
CA THR A 25 6.08 9.05 1.71
C THR A 25 5.60 10.41 2.23
N PHE A 26 5.39 10.56 3.54
CA PHE A 26 4.94 11.81 4.16
C PHE A 26 5.95 12.96 4.05
N LYS A 27 7.23 12.66 3.78
CA LYS A 27 8.26 13.69 3.52
C LYS A 27 8.19 14.25 2.09
N HIS A 28 7.49 13.57 1.18
CA HIS A 28 7.39 13.99 -0.21
C HIS A 28 6.33 15.09 -0.39
N SER A 29 6.59 16.07 -1.26
CA SER A 29 5.68 17.22 -1.48
C SER A 29 4.28 16.80 -1.98
N ARG A 30 4.19 15.62 -2.61
CA ARG A 30 2.95 15.02 -3.12
C ARG A 30 2.38 13.90 -2.24
N TYR A 31 2.69 13.87 -0.94
CA TYR A 31 2.26 12.81 -0.03
C TYR A 31 0.74 12.54 -0.02
N GLN A 32 -0.08 13.52 -0.42
CA GLN A 32 -1.54 13.39 -0.59
C GLN A 32 -1.95 12.32 -1.62
N MET A 33 -1.03 11.87 -2.48
CA MET A 33 -1.25 10.75 -3.40
C MET A 33 -1.24 9.38 -2.69
N LEU A 34 -0.81 9.31 -1.42
CA LEU A 34 -0.85 8.08 -0.64
C LEU A 34 -2.30 7.62 -0.46
N GLY A 35 -2.57 6.37 -0.85
CA GLY A 35 -3.86 5.74 -0.63
C GLY A 35 -4.23 5.69 0.85
N ALA A 36 -5.50 5.95 1.16
CA ALA A 36 -5.98 5.90 2.53
C ALA A 36 -5.74 4.50 3.14
N PRO A 37 -5.21 4.41 4.37
CA PRO A 37 -5.06 3.19 5.16
C PRO A 37 -6.14 2.11 4.93
N GLU A 38 -7.39 2.47 5.14
CA GLU A 38 -8.55 1.59 5.05
C GLU A 38 -8.76 1.00 3.65
N VAL A 39 -8.40 1.73 2.59
CA VAL A 39 -8.49 1.26 1.20
C VAL A 39 -7.40 0.22 0.93
N LEU A 40 -6.18 0.47 1.40
CA LEU A 40 -5.06 -0.47 1.24
C LEU A 40 -5.30 -1.80 1.96
N GLN A 41 -5.90 -1.75 3.16
CA GLN A 41 -6.29 -2.96 3.90
C GLN A 41 -7.45 -3.69 3.24
N LEU A 42 -8.47 -2.97 2.77
CA LEU A 42 -9.59 -3.58 2.08
C LEU A 42 -9.11 -4.33 0.83
N ASN A 43 -8.24 -3.73 0.03
CA ASN A 43 -7.66 -4.38 -1.15
C ASN A 43 -6.85 -5.63 -0.78
N ALA A 44 -6.02 -5.57 0.26
CA ALA A 44 -5.30 -6.74 0.77
C ALA A 44 -6.24 -7.87 1.22
N ASN A 45 -7.36 -7.53 1.87
CA ASN A 45 -8.35 -8.51 2.28
C ASN A 45 -9.07 -9.11 1.07
N LEU A 46 -9.39 -8.32 0.05
CA LEU A 46 -10.00 -8.80 -1.19
C LEU A 46 -9.06 -9.74 -1.94
N ILE A 47 -7.77 -9.39 -2.06
CA ILE A 47 -6.74 -10.26 -2.66
C ILE A 47 -6.72 -11.63 -1.98
N GLN A 48 -6.70 -11.66 -0.65
CA GLN A 48 -6.75 -12.91 0.11
C GLN A 48 -8.06 -13.66 -0.09
N ALA A 49 -9.20 -12.95 -0.04
CA ALA A 49 -10.53 -13.55 -0.15
C ALA A 49 -10.76 -14.23 -1.50
N ILE A 50 -10.22 -13.69 -2.59
CA ILE A 50 -10.32 -14.28 -3.93
C ILE A 50 -9.22 -15.30 -4.23
N GLY A 51 -8.27 -15.53 -3.31
CA GLY A 51 -7.12 -16.39 -3.54
C GLY A 51 -6.20 -15.86 -4.65
N GLY A 52 -6.01 -14.55 -4.72
CA GLY A 52 -5.19 -13.90 -5.73
C GLY A 52 -3.73 -14.38 -5.70
N LYS A 53 -3.14 -14.54 -6.88
CA LYS A 53 -1.71 -14.87 -7.06
C LYS A 53 -0.92 -13.82 -7.85
N LYS A 54 -1.63 -12.99 -8.62
CA LYS A 54 -1.02 -11.95 -9.46
C LYS A 54 -1.82 -10.67 -9.30
N VAL A 55 -1.12 -9.56 -9.04
CA VAL A 55 -1.71 -8.22 -8.94
C VAL A 55 -1.03 -7.31 -9.94
N LEU A 56 -1.83 -6.53 -10.66
CA LEU A 56 -1.36 -5.42 -11.49
C LEU A 56 -1.69 -4.12 -10.75
N ASP A 57 -0.68 -3.33 -10.42
CA ASP A 57 -0.83 -2.03 -9.78
C ASP A 57 -0.43 -0.93 -10.76
N VAL A 58 -1.36 -0.02 -11.08
CA VAL A 58 -1.16 1.04 -12.08
C VAL A 58 -1.29 2.40 -11.40
N GLY A 59 -0.20 3.17 -11.41
CA GLY A 59 -0.06 4.39 -10.60
C GLY A 59 0.44 4.06 -9.20
N VAL A 60 1.73 3.73 -9.12
CA VAL A 60 2.38 3.15 -7.94
C VAL A 60 2.75 4.23 -6.92
N PHE A 61 3.08 5.43 -7.39
CA PHE A 61 3.66 6.49 -6.57
C PHE A 61 4.84 5.94 -5.75
N THR A 62 4.82 5.99 -4.43
CA THR A 62 5.89 5.42 -3.57
C THR A 62 5.72 3.92 -3.30
N GLY A 63 4.64 3.28 -3.76
CA GLY A 63 4.47 1.82 -3.69
C GLY A 63 3.62 1.30 -2.53
N ALA A 64 2.81 2.13 -1.87
CA ALA A 64 2.00 1.68 -0.74
C ALA A 64 0.94 0.62 -1.12
N SER A 65 0.28 0.79 -2.28
CA SER A 65 -0.63 -0.20 -2.87
C SER A 65 0.08 -1.49 -3.25
N SER A 66 1.21 -1.37 -3.96
CA SER A 66 2.06 -2.49 -4.36
C SER A 66 2.56 -3.31 -3.15
N LEU A 67 3.03 -2.64 -2.09
CA LEU A 67 3.48 -3.29 -0.86
C LEU A 67 2.31 -3.99 -0.15
N SER A 68 1.15 -3.34 -0.04
CA SER A 68 -0.04 -3.93 0.59
C SER A 68 -0.51 -5.18 -0.18
N ALA A 69 -0.46 -5.13 -1.51
CA ALA A 69 -0.75 -6.28 -2.36
C ALA A 69 0.26 -7.41 -2.17
N ALA A 70 1.56 -7.11 -2.17
CA ALA A 70 2.61 -8.10 -1.99
C ALA A 70 2.50 -8.84 -0.64
N LEU A 71 2.17 -8.11 0.44
CA LEU A 71 1.97 -8.70 1.77
C LEU A 71 0.72 -9.59 1.87
N ALA A 72 -0.25 -9.41 0.97
CA ALA A 72 -1.49 -10.19 0.94
C ALA A 72 -1.39 -11.45 0.07
N LEU A 73 -0.41 -11.51 -0.82
CA LEU A 73 -0.20 -12.62 -1.74
C LEU A 73 0.49 -13.81 -1.04
N PRO A 74 0.30 -15.04 -1.55
CA PRO A 74 1.11 -16.18 -1.11
C PRO A 74 2.60 -16.00 -1.50
N PRO A 75 3.52 -16.80 -0.94
CA PRO A 75 4.96 -16.68 -1.23
C PRO A 75 5.35 -16.80 -2.72
N ASP A 76 4.53 -17.47 -3.53
CA ASP A 76 4.70 -17.62 -4.98
C ASP A 76 3.95 -16.54 -5.79
N GLY A 77 3.41 -15.52 -5.13
CA GLY A 77 2.65 -14.46 -5.77
C GLY A 77 3.52 -13.36 -6.38
N GLU A 78 2.96 -12.68 -7.37
CA GLU A 78 3.65 -11.62 -8.13
C GLU A 78 2.84 -10.31 -8.11
N VAL A 79 3.54 -9.19 -7.90
CA VAL A 79 3.00 -7.85 -8.12
C VAL A 79 3.72 -7.22 -9.31
N HIS A 80 2.95 -6.84 -10.33
CA HIS A 80 3.43 -6.05 -11.46
C HIS A 80 3.06 -4.60 -11.21
N ALA A 81 4.04 -3.78 -10.85
CA ALA A 81 3.87 -2.37 -10.52
C ALA A 81 4.24 -1.50 -11.74
N LEU A 82 3.31 -0.67 -12.20
CA LEU A 82 3.47 0.20 -13.36
C LEU A 82 3.26 1.66 -12.98
N ASP A 83 4.31 2.46 -13.12
CA ASP A 83 4.24 3.91 -13.01
C ASP A 83 4.83 4.55 -14.27
N ILE A 84 4.40 5.78 -14.58
CA ILE A 84 4.88 6.51 -15.75
C ILE A 84 6.32 7.03 -15.56
N THR A 85 6.80 7.04 -14.31
CA THR A 85 8.16 7.48 -13.96
C THR A 85 8.75 6.57 -12.88
N GLU A 86 10.08 6.43 -12.86
CA GLU A 86 10.79 5.75 -11.77
C GLU A 86 11.04 6.67 -10.56
N GLU A 87 10.82 7.98 -10.70
CA GLU A 87 11.09 8.99 -9.67
C GLU A 87 10.41 8.65 -8.34
N TYR A 88 9.09 8.43 -8.34
CA TYR A 88 8.36 8.15 -7.10
C TYR A 88 8.59 6.73 -6.56
N PRO A 89 8.56 5.66 -7.39
CA PRO A 89 8.81 4.31 -6.88
C PRO A 89 10.19 4.15 -6.23
N SER A 90 11.20 4.87 -6.74
CA SER A 90 12.56 4.86 -6.17
C SER A 90 12.65 5.40 -4.75
N ILE A 91 11.67 6.22 -4.32
CA ILE A 91 11.58 6.74 -2.95
C ILE A 91 11.21 5.62 -1.97
N GLY A 92 10.25 4.78 -2.34
CA GLY A 92 9.76 3.69 -1.49
C GLY A 92 10.64 2.44 -1.49
N ALA A 93 11.55 2.30 -2.45
CA ALA A 93 12.47 1.18 -2.58
C ALA A 93 13.69 1.24 -1.62
N GLN A 94 13.79 2.25 -0.75
CA GLN A 94 14.90 2.50 0.19
C GLN A 94 14.67 1.88 1.58
#